data_AF-A0A8I1G7J7-F1
#
_entry.id   AF-A0A8I1G7J7-F1
#
_cell.length_a   1.000
_cell.length_b   1.000
_cell.length_c   1.000
_cell.angle_alpha   90.00
_cell.angle_beta   90.00
_cell.angle_gamma   90.00
#
_symmetry.space_group_name_H-M   'P 1'
#
loop_
_entity.id
_entity.type
_entity.pdbx_description
1 polymer ?
#
loop_
_entity_poly.entity_id
_entity_poly.type
_entity_poly.pdbx_seq_one_letter_code
_entity_poly.pdbx_strand_id
1 'polypeptide(L)'
;MSVNSFLGVFAKSPIKPMIEHMDEVHRCAYALKDFFKAVYSKDWQSAEVARATIVKHESTADDMKRKIRLNLPSGLFMPVERADLLELVSQQDKIANKAKDISGLVTGRELSIPESLVKDFDAYLSRCLDATDKARETIGEFDDLLETGFKGRERDLVDNFIAELDAIEADTDQLQIKLRQDLRGIELEMNPVDVMFLYRILDWVGDLADLAERVGARFELMLARV
;
A
#
# COMPACT_ATOMS: atom_id res chain seq x y z
N MET A 1 -33.70 19.02 -25.60
CA MET A 1 -34.43 17.73 -25.60
C MET A 1 -33.61 16.74 -24.79
N SER A 2 -34.16 16.29 -23.66
CA SER A 2 -33.55 15.28 -22.81
C SER A 2 -33.62 13.93 -23.50
N VAL A 3 -32.46 13.45 -23.97
CA VAL A 3 -32.26 12.02 -24.12
C VAL A 3 -31.85 11.52 -22.75
N ASN A 4 -32.84 11.22 -21.91
CA ASN A 4 -32.67 10.35 -20.77
C ASN A 4 -32.15 9.02 -21.30
N SER A 5 -30.84 8.84 -21.30
CA SER A 5 -30.22 7.57 -21.59
C SER A 5 -30.42 6.67 -20.37
N PHE A 6 -31.62 6.11 -20.23
CA PHE A 6 -31.93 4.97 -19.36
C PHE A 6 -31.06 3.74 -19.69
N LEU A 7 -30.35 3.76 -20.84
CA LEU A 7 -29.50 2.68 -21.36
C LEU A 7 -27.99 2.97 -21.27
N GLY A 8 -27.58 4.18 -20.87
CA GLY A 8 -26.19 4.46 -20.44
C GLY A 8 -25.91 3.98 -19.00
N VAL A 9 -26.90 3.31 -18.39
CA VAL A 9 -27.06 2.96 -16.98
C VAL A 9 -26.68 1.50 -16.70
N PHE A 10 -25.99 0.82 -17.63
CA PHE A 10 -25.06 -0.24 -17.20
C PHE A 10 -23.81 0.46 -16.66
N ALA A 11 -23.97 0.94 -15.42
CA ALA A 11 -23.00 1.73 -14.70
C ALA A 11 -21.62 1.06 -14.76
N LYS A 12 -20.59 1.79 -15.19
CA LYS A 12 -19.22 1.39 -14.88
C LYS A 12 -19.16 1.13 -13.37
N SER A 13 -18.58 0.00 -12.97
CA SER A 13 -18.42 -0.33 -11.56
C SER A 13 -17.87 0.90 -10.81
N PRO A 14 -18.54 1.36 -9.73
CA PRO A 14 -18.08 2.51 -8.96
C PRO A 14 -16.71 2.25 -8.30
N ILE A 15 -16.24 1.00 -8.35
CA ILE A 15 -15.07 0.49 -7.64
C ILE A 15 -13.88 0.29 -8.55
N LYS A 16 -14.12 0.08 -9.84
CA LYS A 16 -13.07 -0.02 -10.85
C LYS A 16 -12.00 1.09 -10.75
N PRO A 17 -12.35 2.37 -10.56
CA PRO A 17 -11.32 3.40 -10.37
C PRO A 17 -10.50 3.22 -9.07
N MET A 18 -11.06 2.63 -8.02
CA MET A 18 -10.34 2.31 -6.77
C MET A 18 -9.37 1.15 -6.99
N ILE A 19 -9.76 0.14 -7.78
CA ILE A 19 -8.90 -1.00 -8.16
C ILE A 19 -7.71 -0.49 -8.95
N GLU A 20 -7.96 0.29 -10.01
CA GLU A 20 -6.92 0.88 -10.84
C GLU A 20 -5.97 1.77 -10.00
N HIS A 21 -6.52 2.54 -9.04
CA HIS A 21 -5.72 3.34 -8.13
C HIS A 21 -4.87 2.47 -7.18
N MET A 22 -5.45 1.41 -6.61
CA MET A 22 -4.73 0.49 -5.74
C MET A 22 -3.61 -0.27 -6.46
N ASP A 23 -3.82 -0.67 -7.72
CA ASP A 23 -2.77 -1.25 -8.57
C ASP A 23 -1.58 -0.30 -8.73
N GLU A 24 -1.83 0.98 -8.99
CA GLU A 24 -0.77 1.98 -9.15
C GLU A 24 -0.07 2.29 -7.81
N VAL A 25 -0.82 2.34 -6.71
CA VAL A 25 -0.29 2.47 -5.35
C VAL A 25 0.62 1.29 -5.01
N HIS A 26 0.19 0.06 -5.29
CA HIS A 26 1.01 -1.14 -5.04
C HIS A 26 2.28 -1.12 -5.89
N ARG A 27 2.21 -0.74 -7.17
CA ARG A 27 3.41 -0.56 -8.02
C ARG A 27 4.38 0.47 -7.43
N CYS A 28 3.86 1.58 -6.89
CA CYS A 28 4.67 2.58 -6.20
C CYS A 28 5.43 1.98 -5.01
N ALA A 29 4.72 1.24 -4.15
CA ALA A 29 5.34 0.58 -3.00
C ALA A 29 6.33 -0.50 -3.45
N TYR A 30 5.96 -1.33 -4.42
CA TYR A 30 6.80 -2.43 -4.90
C TYR A 30 8.11 -1.95 -5.53
N ALA A 31 8.13 -0.76 -6.14
CA ALA A 31 9.34 -0.13 -6.64
C ALA A 31 10.40 0.15 -5.54
N LEU A 32 10.02 0.09 -4.25
CA LEU A 32 10.99 0.08 -3.15
C LEU A 32 11.95 -1.11 -3.22
N LYS A 33 11.56 -2.28 -3.78
CA LYS A 33 12.49 -3.42 -3.90
C LYS A 33 13.70 -3.06 -4.75
N ASP A 34 13.48 -2.47 -5.91
CA ASP A 34 14.60 -2.11 -6.81
C ASP A 34 15.40 -0.91 -6.27
N PHE A 35 14.72 0.01 -5.58
CA PHE A 35 15.38 1.09 -4.85
C PHE A 35 16.34 0.54 -3.77
N PHE A 36 15.85 -0.35 -2.90
CA PHE A 36 16.68 -0.88 -1.82
C PHE A 36 17.78 -1.82 -2.31
N LYS A 37 17.59 -2.56 -3.41
CA LYS A 37 18.69 -3.30 -4.06
C LYS A 37 19.88 -2.40 -4.44
N ALA A 38 19.59 -1.21 -4.97
CA ALA A 38 20.62 -0.22 -5.28
C ALA A 38 21.27 0.33 -3.99
N VAL A 39 20.47 0.60 -2.95
CA VAL A 39 20.96 1.02 -1.62
C VAL A 39 21.89 -0.02 -0.99
N TYR A 40 21.54 -1.31 -1.03
CA TYR A 40 22.39 -2.39 -0.50
C TYR A 40 23.74 -2.45 -1.20
N SER A 41 23.75 -2.15 -2.51
CA SER A 41 24.96 -2.11 -3.34
C SER A 41 25.70 -0.77 -3.25
N LYS A 42 25.19 0.20 -2.45
CA LYS A 42 25.69 1.57 -2.31
C LYS A 42 25.78 2.33 -3.65
N ASP A 43 24.97 1.93 -4.62
CA ASP A 43 24.86 2.57 -5.92
C ASP A 43 23.78 3.66 -5.88
N TRP A 44 24.19 4.84 -5.40
CA TRP A 44 23.29 5.98 -5.23
C TRP A 44 22.77 6.56 -6.55
N GLN A 45 23.49 6.34 -7.66
CA GLN A 45 23.03 6.75 -8.97
C GLN A 45 21.84 5.90 -9.41
N SER A 46 21.95 4.57 -9.27
CA SER A 46 20.82 3.66 -9.51
C SER A 46 19.69 3.88 -8.51
N ALA A 47 19.98 4.17 -7.25
CA ALA A 47 18.98 4.49 -6.24
C ALA A 47 18.17 5.74 -6.61
N GLU A 48 18.80 6.79 -7.14
CA GLU A 48 18.10 8.00 -7.59
C GLU A 48 17.18 7.72 -8.80
N VAL A 49 17.63 6.87 -9.73
CA VAL A 49 16.80 6.43 -10.87
C VAL A 49 15.57 5.63 -10.40
N ALA A 50 15.77 4.70 -9.47
CA ALA A 50 14.68 3.94 -8.87
C ALA A 50 13.71 4.85 -8.09
N ARG A 51 14.24 5.82 -7.33
CA ARG A 51 13.45 6.84 -6.63
C ARG A 51 12.61 7.69 -7.60
N ALA A 52 13.16 8.10 -8.73
CA ALA A 52 12.41 8.84 -9.74
C ALA A 52 11.19 8.03 -10.26
N THR A 53 11.33 6.71 -10.33
CA THR A 53 10.23 5.80 -10.66
C THR A 53 9.15 5.78 -9.58
N ILE A 54 9.55 5.69 -8.30
CA ILE A 54 8.63 5.78 -7.15
C ILE A 54 7.86 7.11 -7.18
N VAL A 55 8.55 8.24 -7.35
CA VAL A 55 7.93 9.58 -7.41
C VAL A 55 6.95 9.68 -8.57
N LYS A 56 7.26 9.08 -9.72
CA LYS A 56 6.35 9.05 -10.87
C LYS A 56 5.08 8.26 -10.57
N HIS A 57 5.19 7.09 -9.93
CA HIS A 57 4.03 6.29 -9.55
C HIS A 57 3.17 7.01 -8.51
N GLU A 58 3.77 7.61 -7.48
CA GLU A 58 3.03 8.41 -6.49
C GLU A 58 2.30 9.59 -7.14
N SER A 59 2.95 10.35 -8.03
CA SER A 59 2.29 11.44 -8.74
C SER A 59 1.13 10.95 -9.62
N THR A 60 1.27 9.77 -10.23
CA THR A 60 0.21 9.16 -11.04
C THR A 60 -0.97 8.74 -10.16
N ALA A 61 -0.70 8.15 -8.99
CA ALA A 61 -1.72 7.77 -8.01
C ALA A 61 -2.47 9.00 -7.49
N ASP A 62 -1.80 10.09 -7.12
CA ASP A 62 -2.48 11.30 -6.64
C ASP A 62 -3.36 11.95 -7.73
N ASP A 63 -2.92 11.94 -8.99
CA ASP A 63 -3.74 12.36 -10.14
C ASP A 63 -5.00 11.49 -10.31
N MET A 64 -4.87 10.17 -10.13
CA MET A 64 -5.99 9.23 -10.16
C MET A 64 -6.96 9.49 -9.00
N LYS A 65 -6.46 9.64 -7.78
CA LYS A 65 -7.25 10.03 -6.59
C LYS A 65 -8.00 11.34 -6.80
N ARG A 66 -7.36 12.35 -7.41
CA ARG A 66 -8.03 13.61 -7.75
C ARG A 66 -9.15 13.40 -8.78
N LYS A 67 -8.91 12.63 -9.83
CA LYS A 67 -9.93 12.28 -10.84
C LYS A 67 -11.10 11.52 -10.22
N ILE A 68 -10.83 10.60 -9.30
CA ILE A 68 -11.87 9.88 -8.55
C ILE A 68 -12.72 10.87 -7.77
N ARG A 69 -12.11 11.74 -6.96
CA ARG A 69 -12.82 12.73 -6.13
C ARG A 69 -13.75 13.64 -6.94
N LEU A 70 -13.33 14.03 -8.14
CA LEU A 70 -14.08 14.92 -9.03
C LEU A 70 -15.22 14.22 -9.77
N ASN A 71 -15.03 12.96 -10.16
CA ASN A 71 -15.96 12.23 -11.02
C ASN A 71 -16.89 11.27 -10.26
N LEU A 72 -16.66 11.06 -8.96
CA LEU A 72 -17.46 10.14 -8.16
C LEU A 72 -18.90 10.69 -8.00
N PRO A 73 -19.91 10.04 -8.62
CA PRO A 73 -21.26 10.57 -8.68
C PRO A 73 -21.92 10.60 -7.28
N SER A 74 -22.74 11.61 -7.02
CA SER A 74 -23.59 11.71 -5.82
C SER A 74 -25.02 11.36 -6.21
N GLY A 75 -25.34 10.07 -6.32
CA GLY A 75 -26.64 9.58 -6.83
C GLY A 75 -27.30 8.56 -5.90
N LEU A 76 -28.64 8.48 -5.98
CA LEU A 76 -29.53 7.63 -5.16
C LEU A 76 -29.39 6.10 -5.41
N PHE A 77 -28.62 5.67 -6.42
CA PHE A 77 -28.52 4.27 -6.87
C PHE A 77 -27.07 3.73 -6.88
N MET A 78 -26.23 4.12 -5.90
CA MET A 78 -24.90 3.53 -5.73
C MET A 78 -25.00 2.35 -4.73
N PRO A 79 -24.41 1.18 -5.01
CA PRO A 79 -24.44 0.03 -4.09
C PRO A 79 -23.57 0.24 -2.84
N VAL A 80 -22.75 1.29 -2.81
CA VAL A 80 -21.82 1.64 -1.73
C VAL A 80 -21.87 3.14 -1.46
N GLU A 81 -21.59 3.56 -0.23
CA GLU A 81 -21.61 4.97 0.16
C GLU A 81 -20.42 5.74 -0.44
N ARG A 82 -20.70 6.92 -1.00
CA ARG A 82 -19.66 7.81 -1.57
C ARG A 82 -18.55 8.13 -0.56
N ALA A 83 -18.92 8.34 0.70
CA ALA A 83 -17.97 8.66 1.77
C ALA A 83 -17.01 7.49 2.04
N ASP A 84 -17.47 6.25 1.90
CA ASP A 84 -16.64 5.08 2.13
C ASP A 84 -15.59 4.90 1.02
N LEU A 85 -16.00 5.09 -0.25
CA LEU A 85 -15.08 5.08 -1.39
C LEU A 85 -14.02 6.19 -1.30
N LEU A 86 -14.40 7.40 -0.88
CA LEU A 86 -13.46 8.50 -0.72
C LEU A 86 -12.42 8.24 0.37
N GLU A 87 -12.86 7.64 1.48
CA GLU A 87 -11.98 7.24 2.56
C GLU A 87 -11.05 6.11 2.13
N LEU A 88 -11.57 5.10 1.42
CA LEU A 88 -10.78 3.99 0.87
C LEU A 88 -9.61 4.50 0.02
N VAL A 89 -9.89 5.36 -0.96
CA VAL A 89 -8.85 5.98 -1.81
C VAL A 89 -7.86 6.79 -0.99
N SER A 90 -8.34 7.47 0.05
CA SER A 90 -7.46 8.24 0.92
C SER A 90 -6.53 7.35 1.76
N GLN A 91 -6.92 6.12 2.10
CA GLN A 91 -6.04 5.17 2.78
C GLN A 91 -5.06 4.53 1.80
N GLN A 92 -5.52 4.13 0.61
CA GLN A 92 -4.67 3.61 -0.46
C GLN A 92 -3.52 4.58 -0.79
N ASP A 93 -3.84 5.86 -0.99
CA ASP A 93 -2.87 6.91 -1.35
C ASP A 93 -1.75 7.09 -0.31
N LYS A 94 -2.03 6.84 0.98
CA LYS A 94 -1.02 6.92 2.03
C LYS A 94 0.11 5.91 1.84
N ILE A 95 -0.16 4.75 1.24
CA ILE A 95 0.87 3.73 0.96
C ILE A 95 1.88 4.28 -0.06
N ALA A 96 1.40 4.89 -1.15
CA ALA A 96 2.26 5.49 -2.17
C ALA A 96 3.07 6.68 -1.60
N ASN A 97 2.42 7.54 -0.79
CA ASN A 97 3.10 8.63 -0.10
C ASN A 97 4.21 8.11 0.83
N LYS A 98 3.92 7.03 1.58
CA LYS A 98 4.89 6.40 2.47
C LYS A 98 6.10 5.86 1.71
N ALA A 99 5.90 5.21 0.56
CA ALA A 99 7.00 4.72 -0.27
C ALA A 99 7.89 5.86 -0.80
N LYS A 100 7.27 6.98 -1.22
CA LYS A 100 7.99 8.19 -1.62
C LYS A 100 8.76 8.83 -0.46
N ASP A 101 8.18 8.86 0.74
CA ASP A 101 8.83 9.40 1.94
C ASP A 101 10.04 8.55 2.37
N ILE A 102 9.90 7.21 2.38
CA ILE A 102 10.98 6.27 2.65
C ILE A 102 12.14 6.49 1.68
N SER A 103 11.87 6.43 0.38
CA SER A 103 12.91 6.62 -0.63
C SER A 103 13.56 8.01 -0.57
N GLY A 104 12.77 9.06 -0.32
CA GLY A 104 13.27 10.42 -0.11
C GLY A 104 14.22 10.54 1.08
N LEU A 105 13.88 9.93 2.22
CA LEU A 105 14.71 9.98 3.42
C LEU A 105 16.02 9.20 3.23
N VAL A 106 15.95 7.99 2.66
CA VAL A 106 17.12 7.14 2.43
C VAL A 106 18.09 7.80 1.44
N THR A 107 17.59 8.28 0.30
CA THR A 107 18.41 9.02 -0.67
C THR A 107 19.01 10.28 -0.07
N GLY A 108 18.19 11.11 0.59
CA GLY A 108 18.65 12.43 1.08
C GLY A 108 19.76 12.35 2.12
N ARG A 109 19.91 11.19 2.78
CA ARG A 109 20.98 10.91 3.74
C ARG A 109 22.09 10.03 3.18
N GLU A 110 21.93 9.50 1.97
CA GLU A 110 22.70 8.36 1.50
C GLU A 110 22.79 7.26 2.58
N LEU A 111 21.64 6.95 3.19
CA LEU A 111 21.54 6.08 4.36
C LEU A 111 21.89 4.64 3.99
N SER A 112 23.10 4.23 4.35
CA SER A 112 23.58 2.87 4.10
C SER A 112 23.02 1.88 5.12
N ILE A 113 22.44 0.78 4.61
CA ILE A 113 22.01 -0.34 5.45
C ILE A 113 23.24 -1.23 5.72
N PRO A 114 23.55 -1.55 6.99
CA PRO A 114 24.66 -2.46 7.33
C PRO A 114 24.53 -3.81 6.63
N GLU A 115 25.64 -4.33 6.10
CA GLU A 115 25.66 -5.59 5.32
C GLU A 115 25.09 -6.79 6.11
N SER A 116 25.29 -6.81 7.43
CA SER A 116 24.72 -7.82 8.32
C SER A 116 23.18 -7.82 8.36
N LEU A 117 22.55 -6.67 8.13
CA LEU A 117 21.10 -6.50 8.19
C LEU A 117 20.41 -6.67 6.83
N VAL A 118 21.15 -6.55 5.71
CA VAL A 118 20.58 -6.52 4.35
C VAL A 118 19.63 -7.68 4.08
N LYS A 119 20.04 -8.91 4.42
CA LYS A 119 19.23 -10.11 4.14
C LYS A 119 17.89 -10.07 4.89
N ASP A 120 17.93 -9.78 6.18
CA ASP A 120 16.73 -9.78 7.01
C ASP A 120 15.85 -8.55 6.71
N PHE A 121 16.46 -7.42 6.36
CA PHE A 121 15.76 -6.21 5.94
C PHE A 121 15.03 -6.43 4.62
N ASP A 122 15.64 -7.08 3.64
CA ASP A 122 15.00 -7.38 2.35
C ASP A 122 13.82 -8.36 2.51
N ALA A 123 13.96 -9.34 3.40
CA ALA A 123 12.87 -10.24 3.77
C ALA A 123 11.71 -9.49 4.45
N TYR A 124 12.02 -8.61 5.41
CA TYR A 124 11.04 -7.76 6.08
C TYR A 124 10.32 -6.81 5.12
N LEU A 125 11.07 -6.10 4.27
CA LEU A 125 10.52 -5.25 3.22
C LEU A 125 9.59 -6.03 2.29
N SER A 126 10.03 -7.21 1.83
CA SER A 126 9.22 -8.07 0.97
C SER A 126 7.91 -8.46 1.66
N ARG A 127 7.97 -8.85 2.94
CA ARG A 127 6.76 -9.23 3.69
C ARG A 127 5.80 -8.06 3.92
N CYS A 128 6.31 -6.85 4.17
CA CYS A 128 5.48 -5.65 4.26
C CYS A 128 4.83 -5.31 2.90
N LEU A 129 5.52 -5.56 1.79
CA LEU A 129 4.97 -5.36 0.45
C LEU A 129 3.92 -6.43 0.10
N ASP A 130 4.04 -7.66 0.60
CA ASP A 130 3.00 -8.69 0.44
C ASP A 130 1.66 -8.22 1.05
N ALA A 131 1.67 -7.49 2.17
CA ALA A 131 0.46 -6.86 2.73
C ALA A 131 -0.21 -5.91 1.73
N THR A 132 0.59 -5.09 1.04
CA THR A 132 0.06 -4.16 0.04
C THR A 132 -0.51 -4.88 -1.20
N ASP A 133 0.08 -6.02 -1.57
CA ASP A 133 -0.44 -6.87 -2.65
C ASP A 133 -1.76 -7.53 -2.21
N LYS A 134 -1.83 -8.02 -0.97
CA LYS A 134 -3.06 -8.62 -0.45
C LYS A 134 -4.23 -7.64 -0.41
N ALA A 135 -3.97 -6.39 -0.04
CA ALA A 135 -4.98 -5.32 -0.11
C ALA A 135 -5.42 -5.06 -1.58
N ARG A 136 -4.50 -5.11 -2.54
CA ARG A 136 -4.80 -4.97 -3.97
C ARG A 136 -5.67 -6.12 -4.49
N GLU A 137 -5.33 -7.35 -4.17
CA GLU A 137 -6.11 -8.54 -4.54
C GLU A 137 -7.55 -8.47 -4.01
N THR A 138 -7.70 -8.13 -2.74
CA THR A 138 -9.00 -8.08 -2.04
C THR A 138 -9.93 -7.02 -2.62
N ILE A 139 -9.38 -5.85 -2.98
CA ILE A 139 -10.13 -4.81 -3.68
C ILE A 139 -10.55 -5.27 -5.09
N GLY A 140 -9.74 -6.08 -5.75
CA GLY A 140 -10.07 -6.69 -7.04
C GLY A 140 -11.24 -7.68 -6.94
N GLU A 141 -11.18 -8.60 -5.97
CA GLU A 141 -12.25 -9.58 -5.73
C GLU A 141 -13.60 -8.94 -5.36
N PHE A 142 -13.59 -7.69 -4.90
CA PHE A 142 -14.83 -6.95 -4.63
C PHE A 142 -15.66 -6.65 -5.86
N ASP A 143 -15.01 -6.36 -6.99
CA ASP A 143 -15.71 -6.09 -8.24
C ASP A 143 -16.54 -7.31 -8.62
N ASP A 144 -15.96 -8.50 -8.46
CA ASP A 144 -16.61 -9.78 -8.71
C ASP A 144 -17.80 -10.01 -7.75
N LEU A 145 -17.68 -9.63 -6.48
CA LEU A 145 -18.79 -9.69 -5.52
C LEU A 145 -19.94 -8.73 -5.89
N LEU A 146 -19.62 -7.52 -6.34
CA LEU A 146 -20.61 -6.55 -6.80
C LEU A 146 -21.35 -7.05 -8.05
N GLU A 147 -20.63 -7.60 -9.02
CA GLU A 147 -21.22 -8.14 -10.25
C GLU A 147 -22.13 -9.34 -9.98
N THR A 148 -21.78 -10.17 -8.99
CA THR A 148 -22.55 -11.36 -8.62
C THR A 148 -23.68 -11.09 -7.61
N GLY A 149 -23.73 -9.88 -7.05
CA GLY A 149 -24.80 -9.40 -6.17
C GLY A 149 -24.77 -10.00 -4.76
N PHE A 150 -23.57 -10.17 -4.17
CA PHE A 150 -23.40 -10.52 -2.75
C PHE A 150 -24.22 -11.74 -2.29
N LYS A 151 -24.00 -12.88 -2.95
CA LYS A 151 -24.72 -14.14 -2.68
C LYS A 151 -24.23 -14.86 -1.41
N GLY A 152 -23.87 -14.12 -0.36
CA GLY A 152 -23.35 -14.66 0.89
C GLY A 152 -21.87 -15.10 0.85
N ARG A 153 -21.13 -14.68 -0.18
CA ARG A 153 -19.67 -14.93 -0.31
C ARG A 153 -18.81 -13.81 0.30
N GLU A 154 -19.41 -12.66 0.61
CA GLU A 154 -18.70 -11.54 1.23
C GLU A 154 -18.02 -11.91 2.55
N ARG A 155 -18.63 -12.78 3.37
CA ARG A 155 -18.04 -13.21 4.64
C ARG A 155 -16.78 -14.06 4.43
N ASP A 156 -16.86 -15.06 3.54
CA ASP A 156 -15.71 -15.92 3.25
C ASP A 156 -14.52 -15.10 2.71
N LEU A 157 -14.80 -14.09 1.88
CA LEU A 157 -13.76 -13.20 1.36
C LEU A 157 -13.10 -12.37 2.47
N VAL A 158 -13.90 -11.78 3.36
CA VAL A 158 -13.39 -10.99 4.49
C VAL A 158 -12.61 -11.87 5.46
N ASP A 159 -13.15 -13.04 5.82
CA ASP A 159 -12.52 -13.96 6.76
C ASP A 159 -11.17 -14.46 6.22
N ASN A 160 -11.08 -14.80 4.93
CA ASN A 160 -9.82 -15.20 4.30
C ASN A 160 -8.83 -14.04 4.25
N PHE A 161 -9.30 -12.84 3.91
CA PHE A 161 -8.45 -11.65 3.87
C PHE A 161 -7.85 -11.31 5.26
N ILE A 162 -8.66 -11.34 6.31
CA ILE A 162 -8.20 -11.12 7.70
C ILE A 162 -7.19 -12.20 8.09
N ALA A 163 -7.50 -13.47 7.86
CA ALA A 163 -6.61 -14.57 8.24
C ALA A 163 -5.24 -14.48 7.53
N GLU A 164 -5.21 -14.03 6.28
CA GLU A 164 -3.96 -13.82 5.56
C GLU A 164 -3.21 -12.58 6.03
N LEU A 165 -3.90 -11.47 6.35
CA LEU A 165 -3.27 -10.29 6.95
C LEU A 165 -2.69 -10.61 8.34
N ASP A 166 -3.40 -11.32 9.19
CA ASP A 166 -2.92 -11.75 10.51
C ASP A 166 -1.62 -12.58 10.38
N ALA A 167 -1.56 -13.45 9.37
CA ALA A 167 -0.35 -14.22 9.08
C ALA A 167 0.80 -13.32 8.59
N ILE A 168 0.49 -12.31 7.76
CA ILE A 168 1.47 -11.29 7.33
C ILE A 168 1.98 -10.49 8.52
N GLU A 169 1.09 -9.99 9.37
CA GLU A 169 1.40 -9.21 10.57
C GLU A 169 2.33 -9.99 11.50
N ALA A 170 1.96 -11.24 11.83
CA ALA A 170 2.76 -12.11 12.69
C ALA A 170 4.19 -12.34 12.14
N ASP A 171 4.33 -12.51 10.83
CA ASP A 171 5.63 -12.64 10.18
C ASP A 171 6.41 -11.31 10.21
N THR A 172 5.75 -10.19 9.89
CA THR A 172 6.40 -8.87 9.89
C THR A 172 6.85 -8.46 11.28
N ASP A 173 6.09 -8.76 12.32
CA ASP A 173 6.44 -8.48 13.71
C ASP A 173 7.68 -9.26 14.15
N GLN A 174 7.74 -10.55 13.85
CA GLN A 174 8.89 -11.38 14.16
C GLN A 174 10.15 -10.87 13.45
N LEU A 175 10.03 -10.52 12.17
CA LEU A 175 11.13 -9.97 11.38
C LEU A 175 11.57 -8.59 11.91
N GLN A 176 10.62 -7.72 12.28
CA GLN A 176 10.91 -6.40 12.83
C GLN A 176 11.60 -6.49 14.19
N ILE A 177 11.14 -7.37 15.09
CA ILE A 177 11.76 -7.63 16.39
C ILE A 177 13.20 -8.09 16.19
N LYS A 178 13.42 -9.07 15.30
CA LYS A 178 14.76 -9.58 14.98
C LYS A 178 15.66 -8.47 14.45
N LEU A 179 15.20 -7.69 13.47
CA LEU A 179 15.96 -6.58 12.89
C LEU A 179 16.35 -5.53 13.92
N ARG A 180 15.43 -5.17 14.83
CA ARG A 180 15.73 -4.23 15.91
C ARG A 180 16.75 -4.81 16.89
N GLN A 181 16.69 -6.10 17.21
CA GLN A 181 17.69 -6.77 18.05
C GLN A 181 19.07 -6.79 17.39
N ASP A 182 19.12 -7.10 16.10
CA ASP A 182 20.37 -7.15 15.34
C ASP A 182 20.98 -5.75 15.17
N LEU A 183 20.16 -4.72 14.89
CA LEU A 183 20.58 -3.32 14.85
C LEU A 183 21.13 -2.87 16.22
N ARG A 184 20.45 -3.23 17.30
CA ARG A 184 20.91 -2.96 18.66
C ARG A 184 22.26 -3.63 18.95
N GLY A 185 22.53 -4.79 18.36
CA GLY A 185 23.81 -5.48 18.51
C GLY A 185 25.01 -4.71 17.93
N ILE A 186 24.77 -3.86 16.92
CA ILE A 186 25.82 -3.13 16.19
C ILE A 186 25.80 -1.61 16.43
N GLU A 187 24.82 -1.08 17.18
CA GLU A 187 24.58 0.36 17.30
C GLU A 187 25.75 1.15 17.93
N LEU A 188 26.58 0.51 18.77
CA LEU A 188 27.77 1.13 19.37
C LEU A 188 28.91 1.36 18.38
N GLU A 189 28.88 0.69 17.22
CA GLU A 189 29.90 0.80 16.16
C GLU A 189 29.51 1.84 15.10
N MET A 190 28.35 2.48 15.26
CA MET A 190 27.73 3.34 14.25
C MET A 190 27.60 4.79 14.73
N ASN A 191 27.37 5.71 13.79
CA ASN A 191 26.97 7.06 14.14
C ASN A 191 25.58 7.03 14.80
N PRO A 192 25.38 7.64 15.98
CA PRO A 192 24.11 7.59 16.69
C PRO A 192 22.96 8.22 15.89
N VAL A 193 23.24 9.21 15.04
CA VAL A 193 22.22 9.81 14.16
C VAL A 193 21.76 8.79 13.13
N ASP A 194 22.67 8.05 12.51
CA ASP A 194 22.33 7.04 11.50
C ASP A 194 21.59 5.85 12.11
N VAL A 195 21.96 5.43 13.33
CA VAL A 195 21.20 4.43 14.10
C VAL A 195 19.74 4.85 14.27
N MET A 196 19.48 6.10 14.69
CA MET A 196 18.12 6.61 14.84
C MET A 196 17.35 6.63 13.52
N PHE A 197 18.01 6.95 12.40
CA PHE A 197 17.37 6.90 11.09
C PHE A 197 17.12 5.48 10.61
N LEU A 198 17.96 4.50 10.96
CA LEU A 198 17.71 3.09 10.65
C LEU A 198 16.49 2.56 11.40
N TYR A 199 16.36 2.82 12.70
CA TYR A 199 15.13 2.49 13.44
C TYR A 199 13.89 3.14 12.80
N ARG A 200 13.98 4.41 12.41
CA ARG A 200 12.89 5.11 11.72
C ARG A 200 12.52 4.47 10.38
N ILE A 201 13.50 4.00 9.60
CA ILE A 201 13.23 3.29 8.35
C ILE A 201 12.57 1.94 8.61
N LEU A 202 12.99 1.19 9.65
CA LEU A 202 12.30 -0.04 10.06
C LEU A 202 10.82 0.22 10.39
N ASP A 203 10.56 1.28 11.15
CA ASP A 203 9.19 1.69 11.49
C ASP A 203 8.39 2.07 10.24
N TRP A 204 8.98 2.88 9.35
CA TRP A 204 8.29 3.33 8.13
C TRP A 204 8.03 2.22 7.13
N VAL A 205 8.91 1.23 7.03
CA VAL A 205 8.65 0.04 6.21
C VAL A 205 7.49 -0.77 6.81
N GLY A 206 7.41 -0.86 8.14
CA GLY A 206 6.27 -1.49 8.83
C GLY A 206 4.96 -0.76 8.58
N ASP A 207 4.99 0.59 8.57
CA ASP A 207 3.81 1.41 8.27
C ASP A 207 3.17 1.04 6.90
N LEU A 208 3.90 0.47 5.95
CA LEU A 208 3.32 0.00 4.67
C LEU A 208 2.30 -1.12 4.89
N ALA A 209 2.61 -2.06 5.80
CA ALA A 209 1.72 -3.15 6.16
C ALA A 209 0.50 -2.62 6.93
N ASP A 210 0.71 -1.78 7.96
CA ASP A 210 -0.38 -1.15 8.72
C ASP A 210 -1.34 -0.36 7.82
N LEU A 211 -0.80 0.33 6.80
CA LEU A 211 -1.63 1.08 5.86
C LEU A 211 -2.43 0.16 4.95
N ALA A 212 -1.86 -0.98 4.54
CA ALA A 212 -2.59 -2.00 3.78
C ALA A 212 -3.71 -2.66 4.61
N GLU A 213 -3.46 -2.93 5.88
CA GLU A 213 -4.46 -3.42 6.83
C GLU A 213 -5.63 -2.42 6.95
N ARG A 214 -5.36 -1.11 7.07
CA ARG A 214 -6.40 -0.08 7.12
C ARG A 214 -7.25 0.01 5.85
N VAL A 215 -6.66 -0.25 4.69
CA VAL A 215 -7.40 -0.37 3.42
C VAL A 215 -8.38 -1.54 3.52
N GLY A 216 -7.91 -2.66 4.05
CA GLY A 216 -8.70 -3.85 4.36
C GLY A 216 -9.82 -3.66 5.38
N ALA A 217 -9.53 -3.06 6.53
CA ALA A 217 -10.54 -2.77 7.55
C ALA A 217 -11.61 -1.82 7.01
N ARG A 218 -11.23 -0.86 6.17
CA ARG A 218 -12.21 0.03 5.52
C ARG A 218 -13.13 -0.74 4.58
N PHE A 219 -12.59 -1.75 3.92
CA PHE A 219 -13.30 -2.63 3.02
C PHE A 219 -14.30 -3.53 3.74
N GLU A 220 -13.90 -4.13 4.86
CA GLU A 220 -14.80 -4.89 5.74
C GLU A 220 -16.01 -4.05 6.18
N LEU A 221 -15.76 -2.80 6.60
CA LEU A 221 -16.84 -1.88 7.00
C LEU A 221 -17.80 -1.55 5.86
N MET A 222 -17.34 -1.56 4.61
CA MET A 222 -18.20 -1.38 3.44
C MET A 222 -19.09 -2.60 3.23
N LEU A 223 -18.53 -3.80 3.32
CA LEU A 223 -19.27 -5.06 3.16
C LEU A 223 -20.30 -5.30 4.28
N ALA A 224 -19.99 -4.92 5.51
CA ALA A 224 -20.90 -5.07 6.64
C ALA A 224 -22.20 -4.23 6.53
N ARG A 225 -22.27 -3.30 5.57
CA ARG A 225 -23.42 -2.41 5.33
C ARG A 225 -24.30 -2.84 4.15
N VAL A 226 -23.84 -3.82 3.36
CA VAL A 226 -24.56 -4.37 2.20
C VAL A 226 -25.34 -5.60 2.63
#